data_AF-A0AAJ3DB59-F1
#
_entry.id   AF-A0AAJ3DB59-F1
#
_cell.length_a   1.000
_cell.length_b   1.000
_cell.length_c   1.000
_cell.angle_alpha   90.00
_cell.angle_beta   90.00
_cell.angle_gamma   90.00
#
_symmetry.space_group_name_H-M   'P 1'
#
loop_
_entity.id
_entity.type
_entity.pdbx_description
1 polymer ?
#
loop_
_entity_poly.entity_id
_entity_poly.type
_entity_poly.pdbx_seq_one_letter_code
_entity_poly.pdbx_strand_id
1 'polypeptide(L)'
;MTPTDPGKMATDYNMANGGGGLGIQGFGNALAFGLDFYQNSGDPAAGPFGALRTTNSSGALNSVPDAMYTKGQNLTSWTTTIKYQLTWNPTGGPGGGPYISASLKDTNGHSWTINTNNAGITLNPPKSFSVGVNAANGQKANDNFASINNLSGTFNTGTTTVKYVDANGNAIKDPTTFVAAVGDIIGISGLSSGAKAGTDDIAFAAPTIRGYTAGSANDVTVSQTDGNNVITIKYKGTVQQEAIVNTNKPELWNGSRTGWGNCVFNASLGSSY
;
A
#
# COMPACT_ATOMS: atom_id res chain seq x y z
N MET A 1 -3.19 -3.39 4.79
CA MET A 1 -3.61 -2.21 4.00
C MET A 1 -3.27 -2.31 2.52
N THR A 2 -4.21 -2.04 1.62
CA THR A 2 -3.90 -1.80 0.19
C THR A 2 -3.02 -0.55 0.09
N PRO A 3 -1.90 -0.57 -0.65
CA PRO A 3 -1.22 0.67 -1.02
C PRO A 3 -2.27 1.65 -1.53
N THR A 4 -2.29 2.88 -1.02
CA THR A 4 -3.15 3.92 -1.61
C THR A 4 -2.83 3.93 -3.09
N ASP A 5 -3.80 3.55 -3.93
CA ASP A 5 -3.63 3.57 -5.37
C ASP A 5 -3.12 4.96 -5.75
N PRO A 6 -1.92 5.09 -6.36
CA PRO A 6 -1.41 6.37 -6.79
C PRO A 6 -2.41 7.13 -7.68
N GLY A 7 -3.26 6.40 -8.43
CA GLY A 7 -4.38 6.96 -9.19
C GLY A 7 -5.43 7.60 -8.28
N LYS A 8 -5.75 6.98 -7.13
CA LYS A 8 -6.67 7.53 -6.14
C LYS A 8 -6.11 8.78 -5.46
N MET A 9 -4.80 8.83 -5.19
CA MET A 9 -4.18 10.06 -4.67
C MET A 9 -4.31 11.23 -5.63
N ALA A 10 -4.10 10.99 -6.93
CA ALA A 10 -4.25 12.01 -7.95
C ALA A 10 -5.70 12.48 -8.11
N THR A 11 -6.70 11.59 -7.95
CA THR A 11 -8.12 11.96 -8.02
C THR A 11 -8.66 12.60 -6.74
N ASP A 12 -8.15 12.20 -5.58
CA ASP A 12 -8.44 12.85 -4.29
C ASP A 12 -7.73 14.21 -4.21
N TYR A 13 -6.71 14.44 -5.03
CA TYR A 13 -5.99 15.69 -5.08
C TYR A 13 -6.83 16.79 -5.73
N ASN A 14 -7.40 17.64 -4.89
CA ASN A 14 -8.07 18.84 -5.36
C ASN A 14 -7.05 19.93 -5.69
N MET A 15 -6.68 20.04 -6.97
CA MET A 15 -5.81 21.10 -7.50
C MET A 15 -6.28 22.52 -7.15
N ALA A 16 -7.56 22.74 -6.82
CA ALA A 16 -8.05 24.05 -6.38
C ALA A 16 -7.39 24.51 -5.06
N ASN A 17 -6.88 23.57 -4.26
CA ASN A 17 -6.15 23.84 -3.03
C ASN A 17 -4.63 23.99 -3.24
N GLY A 18 -4.17 24.02 -4.50
CA GLY A 18 -2.76 24.07 -4.85
C GLY A 18 -2.03 25.36 -4.46
N GLY A 19 -2.74 26.50 -4.37
CA GLY A 19 -2.20 27.82 -4.00
C GLY A 19 -1.68 27.90 -2.56
N GLY A 20 -2.27 28.76 -1.71
CA GLY A 20 -1.84 28.91 -0.30
C GLY A 20 -1.95 27.63 0.56
N GLY A 21 -2.51 26.55 0.00
CA GLY A 21 -2.52 25.20 0.58
C GLY A 21 -1.22 24.40 0.37
N LEU A 22 -0.26 24.91 -0.42
CA LEU A 22 0.99 24.26 -0.82
C LEU A 22 0.81 22.84 -1.36
N GLY A 23 -0.36 22.57 -1.93
CA GLY A 23 -0.71 21.28 -2.49
C GLY A 23 -0.90 20.14 -1.48
N ILE A 24 -1.04 20.42 -0.18
CA ILE A 24 -1.45 19.39 0.80
C ILE A 24 -2.81 19.61 1.42
N GLN A 25 -3.36 20.82 1.33
CA GLN A 25 -4.68 21.11 1.86
C GLN A 25 -5.74 20.26 1.14
N GLY A 26 -6.55 19.55 1.91
CA GLY A 26 -7.51 18.55 1.45
C GLY A 26 -7.15 17.11 1.82
N PHE A 27 -5.87 16.80 2.04
CA PHE A 27 -5.47 15.49 2.56
C PHE A 27 -5.53 15.50 4.09
N GLY A 28 -6.34 14.63 4.69
CA GLY A 28 -6.43 14.50 6.15
C GLY A 28 -5.16 13.93 6.77
N ASN A 29 -4.68 14.54 7.87
CA ASN A 29 -3.48 14.13 8.61
C ASN A 29 -2.21 14.05 7.74
N ALA A 30 -2.11 14.92 6.74
CA ALA A 30 -0.98 14.97 5.82
C ALA A 30 0.12 15.90 6.33
N LEU A 31 1.30 15.69 5.75
CA LEU A 31 2.47 16.52 5.96
C LEU A 31 3.13 16.76 4.62
N ALA A 32 3.52 18.00 4.37
CA ALA A 32 4.48 18.30 3.32
C ALA A 32 5.49 19.33 3.79
N PHE A 33 6.64 19.23 3.18
CA PHE A 33 7.60 20.30 3.20
C PHE A 33 7.63 20.91 1.81
N GLY A 34 7.28 22.19 1.71
CA GLY A 34 7.10 22.89 0.45
C GLY A 34 7.90 24.17 0.40
N LEU A 35 8.15 24.62 -0.83
CA LEU A 35 8.62 25.96 -1.14
C LEU A 35 7.41 26.76 -1.62
N ASP A 36 7.15 27.88 -0.97
CA ASP A 36 6.16 28.84 -1.42
C ASP A 36 6.86 30.02 -2.09
N PHE A 37 6.56 30.23 -3.37
CA PHE A 37 7.09 31.35 -4.14
C PHE A 37 6.12 32.51 -4.26
N TYR A 38 4.92 32.39 -3.68
CA TYR A 38 3.89 33.39 -3.77
C TYR A 38 3.33 33.73 -2.39
N GLN A 39 3.40 35.00 -2.01
CA GLN A 39 2.84 35.42 -0.73
C GLN A 39 1.31 35.47 -0.78
N ASN A 40 0.67 34.60 -0.01
CA ASN A 40 -0.75 34.57 0.27
C ASN A 40 -1.07 35.17 1.66
N SER A 41 -2.33 35.58 1.84
CA SER A 41 -2.83 35.96 3.17
C SER A 41 -2.86 34.72 4.07
N GLY A 42 -2.24 34.82 5.25
CA GLY A 42 -2.13 33.72 6.20
C GLY A 42 -0.84 32.91 6.09
N ASP A 43 0.08 33.29 5.18
CA ASP A 43 1.40 32.67 5.14
C ASP A 43 2.24 33.02 6.36
N PRO A 44 3.09 32.07 6.81
CA PRO A 44 3.94 32.27 7.98
C PRO A 44 5.09 33.26 7.72
N ALA A 45 5.42 33.55 6.45
CA ALA A 45 6.47 34.50 6.08
C ALA A 45 6.13 35.25 4.79
N ALA A 46 6.71 36.45 4.63
CA ALA A 46 6.76 37.11 3.34
C ALA A 46 7.66 36.32 2.38
N GLY A 47 7.24 36.17 1.12
CA GLY A 47 7.80 35.20 0.18
C GLY A 47 9.25 35.42 -0.26
N PRO A 48 9.78 34.55 -1.14
CA PRO A 48 9.58 33.10 -1.14
C PRO A 48 10.15 32.48 0.15
N PHE A 49 9.51 31.43 0.66
CA PHE A 49 9.90 30.75 1.91
C PHE A 49 9.74 29.24 1.80
N GLY A 50 10.46 28.50 2.63
CA GLY A 50 10.28 27.06 2.81
C GLY A 50 9.53 26.78 4.10
N ALA A 51 8.61 25.82 4.11
CA ALA A 51 7.89 25.45 5.32
C ALA A 51 7.50 23.97 5.40
N LEU A 52 7.56 23.40 6.60
CA LEU A 52 6.85 22.16 6.96
C LEU A 52 5.41 22.52 7.32
N ARG A 53 4.47 22.06 6.51
CA ARG A 53 3.04 22.22 6.72
C ARG A 53 2.41 20.90 7.10
N THR A 54 1.39 20.96 7.94
CA THR A 54 0.57 19.80 8.31
C THR A 54 -0.90 20.14 8.17
N THR A 55 -1.71 19.11 7.99
CA THR A 55 -3.17 19.22 8.01
C THR A 55 -3.76 18.43 9.18
N ASN A 56 -4.93 18.85 9.64
CA ASN A 56 -5.73 18.08 10.58
C ASN A 56 -6.49 16.94 9.85
N SER A 57 -7.33 16.20 10.58
CA SER A 57 -8.08 15.06 10.03
C SER A 57 -9.07 15.41 8.92
N SER A 58 -9.55 16.65 8.83
CA SER A 58 -10.41 17.12 7.73
C SER A 58 -9.65 17.66 6.53
N GLY A 59 -8.31 17.68 6.59
CA GLY A 59 -7.45 18.20 5.54
C GLY A 59 -7.25 19.71 5.57
N ALA A 60 -7.71 20.41 6.62
CA ALA A 60 -7.42 21.83 6.80
C ALA A 60 -6.00 22.05 7.33
N LEU A 61 -5.34 23.12 6.90
CA LEU A 61 -3.99 23.48 7.34
C LEU A 61 -3.95 23.83 8.83
N ASN A 62 -2.93 23.33 9.53
CA ASN A 62 -2.58 23.77 10.87
C ASN A 62 -1.71 25.03 10.83
N SER A 63 -1.70 25.79 11.93
CA SER A 63 -0.76 26.89 12.12
C SER A 63 0.69 26.40 12.08
N VAL A 64 1.58 27.14 11.42
CA VAL A 64 2.99 26.76 11.28
C VAL A 64 3.83 27.40 12.39
N PRO A 65 4.50 26.61 13.24
CA PRO A 65 5.41 27.15 14.25
C PRO A 65 6.65 27.81 13.62
N ASP A 66 7.25 28.78 14.30
CA ASP A 66 8.44 29.52 13.85
C ASP A 66 9.61 28.62 13.41
N ALA A 67 9.82 27.51 14.11
CA ALA A 67 10.90 26.56 13.79
C ALA A 67 10.67 25.80 12.47
N MET A 68 9.45 25.83 11.93
CA MET A 68 9.02 25.01 10.80
C MET A 68 8.96 25.77 9.48
N TYR A 69 9.41 27.02 9.43
CA TYR A 69 9.59 27.75 8.18
C TYR A 69 10.90 28.55 8.19
N THR A 70 11.34 28.99 7.01
CA THR A 70 12.57 29.78 6.81
C THR A 70 12.44 31.21 7.37
N LYS A 71 12.14 31.33 8.67
CA LYS A 71 11.84 32.61 9.34
C LYS A 71 13.03 33.57 9.21
N GLY A 72 12.74 34.77 8.71
CA GLY A 72 13.74 35.82 8.51
C GLY A 72 14.72 35.53 7.37
N GLN A 73 14.53 34.47 6.60
CA GLN A 73 15.27 34.21 5.37
C GLN A 73 14.37 34.54 4.18
N ASN A 74 14.83 35.43 3.32
CA ASN A 74 14.21 35.68 2.04
C ASN A 74 14.85 34.74 1.00
N LEU A 75 14.08 33.78 0.47
CA LEU A 75 14.62 32.83 -0.50
C LEU A 75 14.80 33.45 -1.91
N THR A 76 14.50 34.74 -2.14
CA THR A 76 14.73 35.36 -3.46
C THR A 76 16.20 35.35 -3.88
N SER A 77 17.13 35.27 -2.92
CA SER A 77 18.57 35.18 -3.20
C SER A 77 19.07 33.76 -3.43
N TRP A 78 18.21 32.75 -3.27
CA TRP A 78 18.56 31.35 -3.49
C TRP A 78 18.50 31.04 -5.00
N THR A 79 19.41 30.20 -5.47
CA THR A 79 19.45 29.80 -6.90
C THR A 79 18.22 28.98 -7.33
N THR A 80 18.00 28.87 -8.64
CA THR A 80 16.85 28.18 -9.27
C THR A 80 16.78 26.68 -8.97
N THR A 81 17.85 26.05 -8.46
CA THR A 81 17.83 24.63 -8.08
C THR A 81 18.11 24.48 -6.60
N ILE A 82 17.06 24.13 -5.86
CA ILE A 82 17.11 23.87 -4.43
C ILE A 82 17.05 22.36 -4.22
N LYS A 83 18.10 21.80 -3.60
CA LYS A 83 18.11 20.40 -3.16
C LYS A 83 17.36 20.28 -1.84
N TYR A 84 16.48 19.30 -1.81
CA TYR A 84 15.67 18.97 -0.65
C TYR A 84 15.96 17.55 -0.19
N GLN A 85 16.07 17.37 1.13
CA GLN A 85 16.16 16.08 1.78
C GLN A 85 15.22 16.08 2.99
N LEU A 86 14.37 15.07 3.10
CA LEU A 86 13.57 14.78 4.29
C LEU A 86 13.78 13.34 4.72
N THR A 87 13.91 13.17 6.02
CA THR A 87 14.02 11.89 6.69
C THR A 87 12.89 11.78 7.71
N TRP A 88 12.07 10.74 7.56
CA TRP A 88 11.13 10.32 8.60
C TRP A 88 11.83 9.36 9.56
N ASN A 89 11.77 9.66 10.84
CA ASN A 89 12.27 8.80 11.91
C ASN A 89 11.06 8.29 12.70
N PRO A 90 10.82 6.96 12.76
CA PRO A 90 9.61 6.42 13.40
C PRO A 90 9.63 6.54 14.93
N THR A 91 10.79 6.74 15.53
CA THR A 91 10.99 6.82 16.99
C THR A 91 12.03 7.87 17.36
N GLY A 92 12.13 8.21 18.64
CA GLY A 92 13.15 9.13 19.19
C GLY A 92 12.74 10.61 19.19
N GLY A 93 11.52 10.91 18.73
CA GLY A 93 10.86 12.20 18.82
C GLY A 93 10.26 12.49 20.20
N PRO A 94 9.45 13.55 20.32
CA PRO A 94 8.79 13.91 21.57
C PRO A 94 7.94 12.76 22.09
N GLY A 95 8.13 12.39 23.37
CA GLY A 95 7.45 11.23 23.98
C GLY A 95 7.90 9.87 23.42
N GLY A 96 9.06 9.80 22.77
CA GLY A 96 9.57 8.58 22.11
C GLY A 96 8.94 8.28 20.75
N GLY A 97 7.98 9.11 20.31
CA GLY A 97 7.26 8.98 19.05
C GLY A 97 8.09 9.36 17.82
N PRO A 98 7.45 9.50 16.65
CA PRO A 98 8.17 9.83 15.43
C PRO A 98 8.59 11.29 15.36
N TYR A 99 9.58 11.58 14.50
CA TYR A 99 9.97 12.93 14.16
C TYR A 99 10.53 13.03 12.73
N ILE A 100 10.55 14.26 12.20
CA ILE A 100 11.12 14.57 10.90
C ILE A 100 12.36 15.42 11.08
N SER A 101 13.39 15.09 10.30
CA SER A 101 14.50 16.00 9.99
C SER A 101 14.48 16.29 8.51
N ALA A 102 14.62 17.56 8.13
CA ALA A 102 14.71 17.92 6.73
C ALA A 102 15.65 19.11 6.50
N SER A 103 16.10 19.28 5.26
CA SER A 103 16.96 20.39 4.86
C SER A 103 16.66 20.88 3.45
N LEU A 104 16.87 22.18 3.25
CA LEU A 104 16.96 22.86 1.96
C LEU A 104 18.39 23.34 1.78
N LYS A 105 18.97 23.12 0.60
CA LYS A 105 20.30 23.63 0.23
C LYS A 105 20.30 24.09 -1.22
N ASP A 106 20.84 25.27 -1.49
CA ASP A 106 21.05 25.74 -2.85
C ASP A 106 22.52 25.54 -3.30
N THR A 107 22.84 25.87 -4.54
CA THR A 107 24.22 25.71 -5.06
C THR A 107 25.19 26.80 -4.60
N ASN A 108 24.68 27.89 -4.00
CA ASN A 108 25.48 29.03 -3.52
C ASN A 108 25.81 28.92 -2.03
N GLY A 109 25.51 27.78 -1.39
CA GLY A 109 25.85 27.51 0.00
C GLY A 109 24.80 27.99 1.01
N HIS A 110 23.66 28.50 0.55
CA HIS A 110 22.53 28.73 1.46
C HIS A 110 21.97 27.39 1.93
N SER A 111 21.66 27.31 3.22
CA SER A 111 21.12 26.11 3.83
C SER A 111 20.13 26.46 4.93
N TRP A 112 19.08 25.66 5.04
CA TRP A 112 18.14 25.71 6.15
C TRP A 112 17.73 24.29 6.55
N THR A 113 17.45 24.08 7.82
CA THR A 113 17.10 22.77 8.37
C THR A 113 15.91 22.88 9.31
N ILE A 114 15.15 21.79 9.38
CA ILE A 114 14.11 21.59 10.38
C ILE A 114 14.35 20.30 11.14
N ASN A 115 13.90 20.30 12.39
CA ASN A 115 13.80 19.09 13.19
C ASN A 115 12.58 19.21 14.11
N THR A 116 11.55 18.40 13.87
CA THR A 116 10.30 18.47 14.66
C THR A 116 10.51 18.02 16.10
N ASN A 117 11.50 17.16 16.36
CA ASN A 117 11.87 16.76 17.72
C ASN A 117 12.45 17.93 18.51
N ASN A 118 13.44 18.62 17.95
CA ASN A 118 14.05 19.80 18.59
C ASN A 118 13.02 20.92 18.81
N ALA A 119 12.00 20.99 17.95
CA ALA A 119 10.90 21.94 18.07
C ALA A 119 9.78 21.50 19.03
N GLY A 120 9.87 20.30 19.63
CA GLY A 120 8.84 19.76 20.53
C GLY A 120 7.51 19.44 19.85
N ILE A 121 7.50 19.24 18.53
CA ILE A 121 6.29 18.97 17.75
C ILE A 121 6.05 17.46 17.71
N THR A 122 4.96 17.02 18.32
CA THR A 122 4.49 15.64 18.21
C THR A 122 3.88 15.37 16.84
N LEU A 123 4.32 14.30 16.20
CA LEU A 123 3.74 13.81 14.95
C LEU A 123 2.95 12.54 15.21
N ASN A 124 1.83 12.37 14.50
CA ASN A 124 1.09 11.12 14.52
C ASN A 124 1.82 10.08 13.66
N PRO A 125 2.04 8.84 14.14
CA PRO A 125 2.57 7.77 13.33
C PRO A 125 1.66 7.52 12.11
N PRO A 126 2.16 7.65 10.88
CA PRO A 126 1.38 7.33 9.70
C PRO A 126 1.27 5.82 9.57
N LYS A 127 0.10 5.35 9.13
CA LYS A 127 -0.12 3.92 8.84
C LYS A 127 0.52 3.51 7.50
N SER A 128 0.67 4.46 6.58
CA SER A 128 1.29 4.29 5.27
C SER A 128 1.97 5.58 4.83
N PHE A 129 3.03 5.48 4.03
CA PHE A 129 3.62 6.63 3.35
C PHE A 129 3.21 6.64 1.90
N SER A 130 2.83 7.82 1.43
CA SER A 130 2.76 8.11 0.02
C SER A 130 3.53 9.40 -0.23
N VAL A 131 4.39 9.40 -1.25
CA VAL A 131 5.27 10.52 -1.56
C VAL A 131 4.90 11.02 -2.95
N GLY A 132 4.68 12.32 -3.05
CA GLY A 132 4.42 13.00 -4.30
C GLY A 132 5.24 14.28 -4.37
N VAL A 133 5.53 14.70 -5.60
CA VAL A 133 6.03 16.04 -5.89
C VAL A 133 4.91 16.76 -6.61
N ASN A 134 4.57 17.94 -6.11
CA ASN A 134 3.51 18.74 -6.68
C ASN A 134 3.99 20.18 -6.85
N ALA A 135 3.56 20.78 -7.95
CA ALA A 135 3.67 22.21 -8.19
C ALA A 135 2.33 22.69 -8.69
N ALA A 136 1.80 23.74 -8.07
CA ALA A 136 0.54 24.33 -8.46
C ALA A 136 0.78 25.78 -8.88
N ASN A 137 0.28 26.11 -10.06
CA ASN A 137 0.29 27.46 -10.59
C ASN A 137 -1.14 27.99 -10.64
N GLY A 138 -1.35 29.17 -10.08
CA GLY A 138 -2.59 29.94 -10.27
C GLY A 138 -2.48 30.82 -11.51
N GLN A 139 -3.12 32.00 -11.47
CA GLN A 139 -2.99 33.02 -12.53
C GLN A 139 -1.58 33.62 -12.65
N LYS A 140 -0.76 33.48 -11.60
CA LYS A 140 0.66 33.81 -11.61
C LYS A 140 1.42 32.51 -11.83
N ALA A 141 1.81 32.27 -13.07
CA ALA A 141 2.45 31.03 -13.49
C ALA A 141 3.96 31.23 -13.63
N ASN A 142 4.73 30.32 -13.03
CA ASN A 142 6.14 30.12 -13.32
C ASN A 142 6.33 28.65 -13.73
N ASP A 143 7.33 28.37 -14.57
CA ASP A 143 7.71 26.98 -14.84
C ASP A 143 8.33 26.39 -13.57
N ASN A 144 7.70 25.36 -13.03
CA ASN A 144 8.17 24.65 -11.85
C ASN A 144 8.59 23.24 -12.26
N PHE A 145 9.86 22.92 -12.03
CA PHE A 145 10.41 21.59 -12.25
C PHE A 145 10.90 21.03 -10.92
N ALA A 146 10.50 19.80 -10.62
CA ALA A 146 10.99 19.08 -9.47
C ALA A 146 11.07 17.59 -9.81
N SER A 147 12.08 16.94 -9.27
CA SER A 147 12.35 15.52 -9.49
C SER A 147 12.74 14.87 -8.18
N ILE A 148 12.27 13.65 -7.95
CA ILE A 148 12.75 12.82 -6.86
C ILE A 148 14.06 12.18 -7.30
N ASN A 149 15.18 12.58 -6.70
CA ASN A 149 16.48 12.00 -7.00
C ASN A 149 16.66 10.61 -6.36
N ASN A 150 16.24 10.46 -5.11
CA ASN A 150 16.30 9.19 -4.38
C ASN A 150 15.17 9.13 -3.35
N LEU A 151 14.58 7.94 -3.19
CA LEU A 151 13.66 7.62 -2.11
C LEU A 151 14.11 6.28 -1.52
N SER A 152 14.50 6.28 -0.24
CA SER A 152 15.02 5.10 0.44
C SER A 152 14.53 5.04 1.87
N GLY A 153 14.28 3.83 2.36
CA GLY A 153 13.87 3.56 3.73
C GLY A 153 13.61 2.08 3.92
N THR A 154 13.45 1.66 5.18
CA THR A 154 13.07 0.29 5.51
C THR A 154 11.64 0.31 5.99
N PHE A 155 10.73 -0.33 5.24
CA PHE A 155 9.38 -0.54 5.74
C PHE A 155 9.42 -1.57 6.87
N ASN A 156 8.62 -1.35 7.91
CA ASN A 156 8.45 -2.35 8.96
C ASN A 156 7.52 -3.45 8.44
N THR A 157 8.10 -4.46 7.80
CA THR A 157 7.36 -5.53 7.12
C THR A 157 7.67 -6.90 7.70
N GLY A 158 6.73 -7.83 7.55
CA GLY A 158 6.95 -9.25 7.76
C GLY A 158 6.70 -10.04 6.48
N THR A 159 7.40 -11.15 6.32
CA THR A 159 7.10 -12.13 5.25
C THR A 159 6.03 -13.08 5.75
N THR A 160 4.90 -13.14 5.06
CA THR A 160 3.80 -14.08 5.37
C THR A 160 3.87 -15.28 4.42
N THR A 161 3.81 -16.49 4.99
CA THR A 161 3.77 -17.75 4.24
C THR A 161 2.35 -18.30 4.20
N VAL A 162 1.87 -18.67 3.01
CA VAL A 162 0.59 -19.35 2.80
C VAL A 162 0.85 -20.82 2.50
N LYS A 163 0.36 -21.70 3.36
CA LYS A 163 0.41 -23.16 3.20
C LYS A 163 -0.91 -23.66 2.64
N TYR A 164 -0.83 -24.63 1.73
CA TYR A 164 -1.98 -25.28 1.11
C TYR A 164 -1.98 -26.73 1.52
N VAL A 165 -2.94 -27.12 2.36
CA VAL A 165 -3.00 -28.47 2.92
C VAL A 165 -4.34 -29.13 2.66
N ASP A 166 -4.36 -30.46 2.63
CA ASP A 166 -5.61 -31.23 2.66
C ASP A 166 -6.27 -31.18 4.06
N ALA A 167 -7.38 -31.88 4.22
CA ALA A 167 -8.10 -31.97 5.50
C ALA A 167 -7.28 -32.60 6.63
N ASN A 168 -6.27 -33.42 6.28
CA ASN A 168 -5.39 -34.11 7.22
C ASN A 168 -4.11 -33.31 7.55
N GLY A 169 -3.89 -32.17 6.88
CA GLY A 169 -2.72 -31.33 7.06
C GLY A 169 -1.55 -31.66 6.14
N ASN A 170 -1.72 -32.56 5.17
CA ASN A 170 -0.68 -32.86 4.19
C ASN A 170 -0.59 -31.74 3.15
N ALA A 171 0.62 -31.36 2.76
CA ALA A 171 0.83 -30.38 1.72
C ALA A 171 0.32 -30.89 0.37
N ILE A 172 -0.49 -30.08 -0.33
CA ILE A 172 -1.03 -30.39 -1.67
C ILE A 172 -0.52 -29.46 -2.76
N LYS A 173 0.19 -28.40 -2.36
CA LYS A 173 0.85 -27.42 -3.22
C LYS A 173 1.97 -26.74 -2.43
N ASP A 174 3.04 -26.36 -3.12
CA ASP A 174 4.14 -25.60 -2.51
C ASP A 174 3.62 -24.31 -1.85
N PRO A 175 4.13 -23.95 -0.66
CA PRO A 175 3.79 -22.71 -0.02
C PRO A 175 4.17 -21.50 -0.88
N THR A 176 3.39 -20.43 -0.79
CA THR A 176 3.73 -19.13 -1.40
C THR A 176 4.02 -18.12 -0.31
N THR A 177 4.82 -17.10 -0.62
CA THR A 177 5.10 -16.01 0.31
C THR A 177 4.77 -14.65 -0.30
N PHE A 178 4.48 -13.69 0.57
CA PHE A 178 4.37 -12.29 0.21
C PHE A 178 4.77 -11.43 1.40
N VAL A 179 5.12 -10.17 1.14
CA VAL A 179 5.50 -9.20 2.17
C VAL A 179 4.30 -8.32 2.50
N ALA A 180 4.07 -8.10 3.79
CA ALA A 180 3.01 -7.24 4.28
C ALA A 180 3.51 -6.33 5.41
N ALA A 181 2.78 -5.25 5.69
CA ALA A 181 3.14 -4.34 6.77
C ALA A 181 2.89 -5.00 8.13
N VAL A 182 3.80 -4.81 9.08
CA VAL A 182 3.63 -5.26 10.46
C VAL A 182 2.38 -4.61 11.05
N GLY A 183 1.52 -5.42 11.68
CA GLY A 183 0.24 -5.01 12.23
C GLY A 183 -0.97 -5.22 11.32
N ASP A 184 -0.77 -5.45 10.00
CA ASP A 184 -1.88 -5.83 9.10
C ASP A 184 -2.48 -7.18 9.54
N ILE A 185 -3.81 -7.32 9.47
CA ILE A 185 -4.49 -8.60 9.71
C ILE A 185 -4.81 -9.27 8.37
N ILE A 186 -4.03 -10.27 7.97
CA ILE A 186 -4.21 -10.92 6.69
C ILE A 186 -5.02 -12.21 6.82
N GLY A 187 -5.91 -12.45 5.86
CA GLY A 187 -6.60 -13.74 5.74
C GLY A 187 -7.17 -14.02 4.35
N ILE A 188 -8.02 -15.04 4.28
CA ILE A 188 -8.64 -15.54 3.05
C ILE A 188 -10.13 -15.21 3.06
N SER A 189 -10.57 -14.54 2.01
CA SER A 189 -11.94 -14.05 1.83
C SER A 189 -12.95 -15.19 1.98
N GLY A 190 -13.91 -15.02 2.91
CA GLY A 190 -14.97 -15.99 3.17
C GLY A 190 -14.52 -17.24 3.92
N LEU A 191 -13.24 -17.37 4.29
CA LEU A 191 -12.70 -18.54 4.98
C LEU A 191 -12.04 -18.22 6.33
N SER A 192 -11.41 -17.05 6.48
CA SER A 192 -10.80 -16.60 7.73
C SER A 192 -11.79 -15.82 8.60
N SER A 193 -11.67 -15.95 9.93
CA SER A 193 -12.59 -15.34 10.90
C SER A 193 -12.36 -13.86 11.19
N GLY A 194 -11.10 -13.42 11.17
CA GLY A 194 -10.65 -12.08 11.55
C GLY A 194 -10.39 -11.16 10.36
N ALA A 195 -10.00 -11.70 9.21
CA ALA A 195 -9.85 -10.92 7.98
C ALA A 195 -11.23 -10.68 7.34
N LYS A 196 -11.86 -9.56 7.70
CA LYS A 196 -13.15 -9.16 7.14
C LYS A 196 -12.96 -8.60 5.73
N ALA A 197 -13.58 -9.24 4.75
CA ALA A 197 -13.79 -8.62 3.45
C ALA A 197 -14.57 -7.30 3.66
N GLY A 198 -13.99 -6.17 3.27
CA GLY A 198 -14.64 -4.85 3.36
C GLY A 198 -14.33 -4.00 4.60
N THR A 199 -13.42 -4.42 5.50
CA THR A 199 -12.84 -3.53 6.51
C THR A 199 -11.31 -3.65 6.49
N ASP A 200 -10.63 -2.62 5.98
CA ASP A 200 -9.21 -2.23 6.05
C ASP A 200 -8.04 -3.22 6.24
N ASP A 201 -8.18 -4.54 6.14
CA ASP A 201 -7.12 -5.47 6.61
C ASP A 201 -6.48 -6.42 5.56
N ILE A 202 -6.93 -6.43 4.30
CA ILE A 202 -6.44 -7.30 3.20
C ILE A 202 -6.93 -8.76 3.32
N ALA A 203 -7.83 -9.13 2.43
CA ALA A 203 -8.25 -10.52 2.23
C ALA A 203 -7.99 -10.96 0.78
N PHE A 204 -7.46 -12.16 0.60
CA PHE A 204 -7.21 -12.74 -0.73
C PHE A 204 -8.21 -13.86 -1.01
N ALA A 205 -8.47 -14.17 -2.28
CA ALA A 205 -9.23 -15.35 -2.63
C ALA A 205 -8.35 -16.61 -2.50
N ALA A 206 -8.93 -17.72 -2.01
CA ALA A 206 -8.23 -19.00 -2.04
C ALA A 206 -7.97 -19.40 -3.50
N PRO A 207 -6.75 -19.83 -3.87
CA PRO A 207 -6.49 -20.30 -5.23
C PRO A 207 -7.28 -21.58 -5.52
N THR A 208 -7.72 -21.74 -6.77
CA THR A 208 -8.29 -23.01 -7.22
C THR A 208 -7.18 -24.06 -7.34
N ILE A 209 -7.37 -25.22 -6.72
CA ILE A 209 -6.48 -26.37 -6.84
C ILE A 209 -7.28 -27.53 -7.43
N ARG A 210 -6.81 -28.12 -8.54
CA ARG A 210 -7.51 -29.20 -9.23
C ARG A 210 -7.72 -30.38 -8.29
N GLY A 211 -8.94 -30.87 -8.19
CA GLY A 211 -9.29 -31.98 -7.30
C GLY A 211 -9.57 -31.57 -5.85
N TYR A 212 -9.62 -30.28 -5.55
CA TYR A 212 -9.78 -29.75 -4.19
C TYR A 212 -10.71 -28.53 -4.16
N THR A 213 -11.39 -28.34 -3.03
CA THR A 213 -12.18 -27.13 -2.73
C THR A 213 -11.72 -26.56 -1.40
N ALA A 214 -11.46 -25.24 -1.34
CA ALA A 214 -11.05 -24.59 -0.11
C ALA A 214 -12.19 -24.61 0.92
N GLY A 215 -11.90 -25.02 2.15
CA GLY A 215 -12.90 -25.21 3.20
C GLY A 215 -12.75 -24.26 4.39
N SER A 216 -11.52 -23.90 4.76
CA SER A 216 -11.26 -23.00 5.88
C SER A 216 -9.86 -22.41 5.80
N ALA A 217 -9.63 -21.26 6.43
CA ALA A 217 -8.31 -20.70 6.64
C ALA A 217 -8.23 -20.01 8.00
N ASN A 218 -7.03 -19.91 8.58
CA ASN A 218 -6.79 -18.96 9.66
C ASN A 218 -6.49 -17.56 9.10
N ASP A 219 -6.43 -16.58 9.98
CA ASP A 219 -5.84 -15.26 9.73
C ASP A 219 -4.53 -15.13 10.53
N VAL A 220 -3.81 -14.02 10.27
CA VAL A 220 -2.62 -13.67 11.03
C VAL A 220 -2.48 -12.15 11.14
N THR A 221 -2.08 -11.66 12.31
CA THR A 221 -1.56 -10.30 12.47
C THR A 221 -0.05 -10.32 12.18
N VAL A 222 0.39 -9.58 11.17
CA VAL A 222 1.79 -9.61 10.72
C VAL A 222 2.71 -9.09 11.82
N SER A 223 3.78 -9.83 12.07
CA SER A 223 4.88 -9.45 12.95
C SER A 223 6.20 -9.38 12.18
N GLN A 224 7.24 -8.77 12.77
CA GLN A 224 8.59 -8.77 12.19
C GLN A 224 9.26 -10.16 12.22
N THR A 225 8.74 -11.09 13.02
CA THR A 225 9.28 -12.44 13.11
C THR A 225 8.57 -13.32 12.09
N ASP A 226 9.21 -13.57 10.95
CA ASP A 226 8.62 -14.30 9.82
C ASP A 226 7.99 -15.64 10.20
N GLY A 227 8.56 -16.36 11.17
CA GLY A 227 8.03 -17.65 11.65
C GLY A 227 6.61 -17.58 12.24
N ASN A 228 6.16 -16.39 12.66
CA ASN A 228 4.83 -16.18 13.23
C ASN A 228 3.76 -15.86 12.17
N ASN A 229 4.19 -15.54 10.95
CA ASN A 229 3.32 -15.05 9.88
C ASN A 229 2.88 -16.21 8.96
N VAL A 230 2.04 -17.12 9.45
CA VAL A 230 1.62 -18.31 8.68
C VAL A 230 0.11 -18.39 8.52
N ILE A 231 -0.35 -18.34 7.27
CA ILE A 231 -1.72 -18.67 6.88
C ILE A 231 -1.73 -20.10 6.35
N THR A 232 -2.69 -20.90 6.82
CA THR A 232 -2.92 -22.27 6.35
C THR A 232 -4.32 -22.35 5.78
N ILE A 233 -4.41 -22.64 4.49
CA ILE A 233 -5.68 -22.91 3.80
C ILE A 233 -5.88 -24.42 3.78
N LYS A 234 -6.96 -24.89 4.40
CA LYS A 234 -7.36 -26.30 4.35
C LYS A 234 -8.31 -26.53 3.20
N TYR A 235 -7.99 -27.54 2.40
CA TYR A 235 -8.79 -27.99 1.26
C TYR A 235 -9.41 -29.35 1.53
N LYS A 236 -10.62 -29.54 1.02
CA LYS A 236 -11.30 -30.83 0.94
C LYS A 236 -11.12 -31.41 -0.46
N GLY A 237 -10.71 -32.67 -0.54
CA GLY A 237 -10.66 -33.38 -1.82
C GLY A 237 -12.06 -33.44 -2.45
N THR A 238 -12.15 -33.16 -3.74
CA THR A 238 -13.39 -33.34 -4.52
C THR A 238 -13.42 -34.76 -5.06
N VAL A 239 -14.58 -35.41 -4.97
CA VAL A 239 -14.77 -36.72 -5.61
C VAL A 239 -14.65 -36.53 -7.13
N GLN A 240 -13.64 -37.14 -7.73
CA GLN A 240 -13.55 -37.29 -9.18
C GLN A 240 -14.38 -38.53 -9.52
N GLN A 241 -15.47 -38.36 -10.26
CA GLN A 241 -16.25 -39.48 -10.75
C GLN A 241 -15.58 -39.96 -12.05
N GLU A 242 -14.86 -41.08 -11.99
CA GLU A 242 -14.33 -41.72 -13.19
C GLU A 242 -15.44 -42.57 -13.83
N ALA A 243 -15.85 -42.23 -15.05
CA ALA A 243 -16.73 -43.07 -15.83
C ALA A 243 -15.92 -44.21 -16.45
N ILE A 244 -16.08 -45.43 -15.92
CA ILE A 244 -15.56 -46.63 -16.58
C ILE A 244 -16.53 -46.97 -17.72
N VAL A 245 -16.12 -46.72 -18.96
CA VAL A 245 -16.87 -47.16 -20.14
C VAL A 245 -16.47 -48.60 -20.46
N ASN A 246 -17.24 -49.56 -19.95
CA ASN A 246 -17.14 -50.95 -20.39
C ASN A 246 -17.94 -51.12 -21.69
N THR A 247 -17.25 -51.34 -22.81
CA THR A 247 -17.88 -51.73 -24.07
C THR A 247 -17.62 -53.20 -24.35
N ASN A 248 -18.68 -53.91 -24.74
CA ASN A 248 -18.60 -55.30 -25.19
C ASN A 248 -18.16 -55.38 -26.66
N LYS A 249 -17.88 -54.23 -27.29
CA LYS A 249 -17.49 -54.09 -28.70
C LYS A 249 -16.36 -53.06 -28.84
N PRO A 250 -15.08 -53.47 -28.68
CA PRO A 250 -13.91 -52.59 -28.80
C PRO A 250 -13.80 -51.89 -30.16
N GLU A 251 -14.40 -52.49 -31.18
CA GLU A 251 -14.35 -52.08 -32.59
C GLU A 251 -14.95 -50.69 -32.86
N LEU A 252 -15.81 -50.18 -31.95
CA LEU A 252 -16.46 -48.89 -32.09
C LEU A 252 -15.57 -47.70 -31.68
N TRP A 253 -14.41 -47.93 -31.08
CA TRP A 253 -13.50 -46.87 -30.61
C TRP A 253 -12.42 -46.49 -31.63
N ASN A 254 -12.08 -47.41 -32.54
CA ASN A 254 -11.08 -47.17 -33.58
C ASN A 254 -11.74 -46.59 -34.84
N GLY A 255 -12.14 -45.32 -34.76
CA GLY A 255 -12.03 -44.31 -35.83
C GLY A 255 -12.54 -44.61 -37.25
N SER A 256 -13.29 -45.67 -37.51
CA SER A 256 -13.80 -45.97 -38.84
C SER A 256 -15.05 -46.83 -38.76
N ARG A 257 -16.21 -46.17 -38.79
CA ARG A 257 -17.36 -46.64 -39.59
C ARG A 257 -18.45 -45.58 -39.71
N THR A 258 -18.81 -45.34 -40.96
CA THR A 258 -19.98 -44.63 -41.45
C THR A 258 -21.22 -45.51 -41.30
N GLY A 259 -22.11 -45.19 -40.35
CA GLY A 259 -23.39 -45.86 -40.22
C GLY A 259 -24.10 -45.49 -38.92
N TRP A 260 -25.23 -44.79 -39.04
CA TRP A 260 -26.06 -44.38 -37.91
C TRP A 260 -26.80 -45.61 -37.35
N GLY A 261 -26.25 -46.20 -36.29
CA GLY A 261 -26.94 -47.16 -35.42
C GLY A 261 -26.98 -46.61 -34.00
N ASN A 262 -28.14 -46.69 -33.34
CA ASN A 262 -28.29 -46.28 -31.93
C ASN A 262 -27.33 -47.06 -31.04
N CYS A 263 -26.35 -46.36 -30.47
CA CYS A 263 -25.48 -46.89 -29.42
C CYS A 263 -26.17 -46.65 -28.06
N VAL A 264 -26.55 -47.73 -27.37
CA VAL A 264 -27.09 -47.65 -26.01
C VAL A 264 -25.92 -47.73 -25.04
N PHE A 265 -25.65 -46.62 -24.35
CA PHE A 265 -24.66 -46.57 -23.26
C PHE A 265 -25.34 -46.99 -21.95
N ASN A 266 -24.92 -48.12 -21.38
CA ASN A 266 -25.24 -48.46 -19.99
C ASN A 266 -24.06 -48.02 -19.11
N ALA A 267 -24.21 -46.90 -18.42
CA ALA A 267 -23.30 -46.50 -17.36
C ALA A 267 -23.77 -47.11 -16.03
N SER A 268 -22.93 -47.90 -15.38
CA SER A 268 -23.14 -48.31 -13.98
C SER A 268 -22.34 -47.38 -13.08
N LEU A 269 -23.03 -46.71 -12.14
CA LEU A 269 -22.40 -45.90 -11.11
C LEU A 269 -21.88 -46.81 -9.99
N GLY A 270 -20.56 -46.96 -9.90
CA GLY A 270 -19.91 -47.57 -8.74
C GLY A 270 -19.38 -46.49 -7.80
N SER A 271 -19.73 -46.55 -6.52
CA SER A 271 -19.06 -45.79 -5.46
C SER A 271 -18.00 -46.66 -4.81
N SER A 272 -16.73 -46.25 -4.85
CA SER A 272 -15.67 -46.81 -4.01
C SER A 272 -15.68 -46.07 -2.68
N TYR A 273 -15.90 -46.79 -1.58
CA TYR A 273 -15.77 -46.28 -0.20
C TYR A 273 -14.30 -46.11 0.20
#